data_AF-A0A7L4RFU8-F1
#
_entry.id   AF-A0A7L4RFU8-F1
#
_cell.length_a   1.000
_cell.length_b   1.000
_cell.length_c   1.000
_cell.angle_alpha   90.00
_cell.angle_beta   90.00
_cell.angle_gamma   90.00
#
_symmetry.space_group_name_H-M   'P 1'
#
loop_
_entity.id
_entity.type
_entity.pdbx_description
1 polymer ?
#
loop_
_entity_poly.entity_id
_entity_poly.type
_entity_poly.pdbx_seq_one_letter_code
_entity_poly.pdbx_strand_id
1 'polypeptide(L)' 'MLYLYTGEGGGKTTAALGLALRSVGHGHKVVVIQFMKGRKDIGEYKIARRLHPHYEIFQFGREEFIDLKNP' A
#
# COMPACT_ATOMS: atom_id res chain seq x y z
N MET A 1 0.57 -7.44 17.79
CA MET A 1 1.26 -8.34 16.84
C MET A 1 1.93 -7.48 15.79
N LEU A 2 3.18 -7.78 15.44
CA LEU A 2 3.98 -7.01 14.49
C LEU A 2 4.53 -7.95 13.42
N TYR A 3 4.44 -7.54 12.15
CA TYR A 3 4.98 -8.29 11.01
C TYR A 3 6.04 -7.47 10.29
N LEU A 4 7.18 -8.10 10.00
CA LEU A 4 8.24 -7.52 9.18
C LEU A 4 8.42 -8.37 7.92
N TYR A 5 8.00 -7.84 6.78
CA TYR A 5 8.25 -8.46 5.46
C TYR A 5 9.47 -7.80 4.83
N THR A 6 10.60 -8.51 4.78
CA THR A 6 11.89 -8.02 4.25
C THR A 6 12.51 -9.02 3.26
N GLY A 7 13.64 -8.66 2.65
CA GLY A 7 14.34 -9.43 1.60
C GLY A 7 14.00 -8.97 0.19
N GLU A 8 14.69 -9.51 -0.82
CA GLU A 8 14.59 -9.06 -2.21
C GLU A 8 13.38 -9.65 -2.97
N GLY A 9 12.86 -10.78 -2.50
CA GLY A 9 11.72 -11.46 -3.12
C GLY A 9 10.48 -10.58 -3.26
N GLY A 10 9.74 -10.75 -4.36
CA GLY A 10 8.45 -10.10 -4.57
C GLY A 10 7.40 -10.53 -3.54
N GLY A 11 6.35 -9.72 -3.36
CA GLY A 11 5.18 -10.10 -2.55
C GLY A 11 5.09 -9.48 -1.14
N LYS A 12 6.11 -8.76 -0.67
CA LYS A 12 6.06 -8.05 0.64
C LYS A 12 4.85 -7.11 0.76
N THR A 13 4.67 -6.26 -0.25
CA THR A 13 3.55 -5.32 -0.32
C THR A 13 2.21 -6.05 -0.42
N THR A 14 2.15 -7.10 -1.25
CA THR A 14 0.94 -7.92 -1.42
C THR A 14 0.53 -8.62 -0.13
N ALA A 15 1.49 -9.16 0.64
CA ALA A 15 1.23 -9.80 1.92
C ALA A 15 0.65 -8.81 2.94
N ALA A 16 1.25 -7.61 3.05
CA ALA A 16 0.75 -6.55 3.93
C ALA A 16 -0.67 -6.10 3.53
N LEU A 17 -0.93 -5.95 2.23
CA LEU A 17 -2.25 -5.57 1.70
C LEU A 17 -3.30 -6.67 1.87
N GLY A 18 -2.91 -7.95 1.74
CA GLY A 18 -3.80 -9.08 2.01
C GLY A 18 -4.23 -9.13 3.47
N LEU A 19 -3.30 -8.83 4.40
CA LEU A 19 -3.63 -8.71 5.82
C LEU A 19 -4.57 -7.53 6.08
N ALA A 20 -4.29 -6.36 5.48
CA ALA A 20 -5.17 -5.20 5.56
C ALA A 20 -6.60 -5.53 5.08
N LEU A 21 -6.74 -6.17 3.91
CA LEU A 21 -8.04 -6.53 3.36
C LEU A 21 -8.77 -7.57 4.23
N ARG A 22 -8.05 -8.54 4.80
CA ARG A 22 -8.63 -9.48 5.76
C ARG A 22 -9.20 -8.76 6.98
N SER A 23 -8.46 -7.81 7.56
CA SER A 23 -8.95 -7.01 8.69
C SER A 23 -10.18 -6.19 8.33
N VAL A 24 -10.23 -5.60 7.13
CA VAL A 24 -11.41 -4.89 6.62
C VAL A 24 -12.61 -5.84 6.49
N GLY A 25 -12.41 -7.07 6.00
CA GLY A 25 -13.45 -8.10 5.91
C GLY A 25 -14.07 -8.48 7.26
N HIS A 26 -13.34 -8.29 8.36
CA HIS A 26 -13.84 -8.47 9.73
C HIS A 26 -14.43 -7.19 10.34
N GLY A 27 -14.61 -6.12 9.56
CA GLY A 27 -15.21 -4.87 10.01
C GLY A 27 -14.24 -3.91 10.73
N HIS A 28 -12.94 -4.19 10.71
CA HIS A 28 -11.94 -3.28 11.28
C HIS A 28 -11.58 -2.16 10.30
N LYS A 29 -11.17 -1.00 10.86
CA LYS A 29 -10.60 0.10 10.09
C LYS A 29 -9.11 -0.10 9.89
N VAL A 30 -8.63 0.14 8.68
CA VAL A 30 -7.23 -0.02 8.30
C VAL A 30 -6.75 1.22 7.57
N VAL A 31 -5.55 1.67 7.96
CA VAL A 31 -4.82 2.74 7.29
C VAL A 31 -3.55 2.15 6.70
N VAL A 32 -3.34 2.38 5.41
CA VAL A 32 -2.13 1.98 4.69
C VAL A 32 -1.31 3.22 4.37
N ILE A 33 -0.05 3.24 4.79
CA ILE A 33 0.89 4.32 4.50
C ILE A 33 1.98 3.78 3.58
N GLN A 34 2.12 4.36 2.40
CA GLN A 34 3.14 3.99 1.42
C GLN A 34 4.13 5.14 1.27
N PHE A 35 5.42 4.84 1.42
CA PHE A 35 6.51 5.78 1.13
C PHE A 35 7.12 5.47 -0.24
N MET A 36 7.68 6.49 -0.90
CA MET A 36 8.36 6.39 -2.21
C MET A 36 7.47 5.78 -3.31
N LYS A 37 6.17 6.02 -3.23
CA LYS A 37 5.16 5.58 -4.21
C LYS A 37 4.30 6.78 -4.58
N GLY A 38 4.13 7.03 -5.88
CA GLY A 38 3.24 8.09 -6.40
C GLY A 38 2.20 7.61 -7.41
N ARG A 39 2.24 6.32 -7.78
CA ARG A 39 1.33 5.75 -8.78
C ARG A 39 -0.04 5.48 -8.15
N LYS A 40 -1.04 6.24 -8.61
CA LYS A 40 -2.45 6.15 -8.19
C LYS A 40 -3.31 5.28 -9.13
N ASP A 41 -2.73 4.83 -10.23
CA ASP A 41 -3.38 3.97 -11.22
C ASP A 41 -3.40 2.48 -10.81
N ILE A 42 -2.77 2.12 -9.70
CA ILE A 42 -2.76 0.77 -9.14
C ILE A 42 -4.10 0.41 -8.47
N GLY A 43 -4.46 -0.87 -8.52
CA GLY A 43 -5.75 -1.37 -8.03
C GLY A 43 -5.94 -1.14 -6.53
N GLU A 44 -4.86 -1.25 -5.76
CA GLU A 44 -4.86 -1.14 -4.30
C GLU A 44 -5.06 0.30 -3.83
N TYR A 45 -4.71 1.27 -4.67
CA TYR A 45 -5.07 2.67 -4.46
C TYR A 45 -6.54 2.93 -4.84
N LYS A 46 -6.96 2.44 -6.01
CA LYS A 46 -8.31 2.65 -6.54
C LYS A 46 -9.41 2.07 -5.65
N ILE A 47 -9.16 0.93 -5.01
CA ILE A 47 -10.16 0.23 -4.20
C ILE A 47 -10.54 0.97 -2.91
N ALA A 48 -9.72 1.92 -2.46
CA ALA A 48 -9.98 2.69 -1.25
C ALA A 48 -11.33 3.40 -1.26
N ARG A 49 -11.76 3.92 -2.42
CA ARG A 49 -13.09 4.55 -2.56
C ARG A 49 -14.24 3.57 -2.32
N ARG A 50 -14.07 2.30 -2.67
CA ARG A 50 -15.09 1.25 -2.49
C ARG A 50 -15.16 0.74 -1.06
N LEU A 51 -14.03 0.75 -0.36
CA LEU A 51 -13.89 0.21 0.98
C LEU A 51 -13.97 1.27 2.09
N HIS A 52 -14.12 2.55 1.73
CA HIS A 52 -14.37 3.62 2.68
C HIS A 52 -15.64 3.34 3.52
N PRO A 53 -15.66 3.61 4.85
CA PRO A 53 -14.62 4.26 5.66
C PRO A 53 -13.62 3.28 6.31
N HIS A 54 -13.61 2.01 5.90
CA HIS A 54 -12.83 0.97 6.57
C HIS A 54 -11.42 0.81 6.03
N TYR A 55 -11.14 1.34 4.84
CA TYR A 55 -9.80 1.32 4.24
C TYR A 55 -9.43 2.70 3.72
N GLU A 56 -8.31 3.22 4.21
CA GLU A 56 -7.69 4.45 3.73
C GLU A 56 -6.25 4.17 3.32
N ILE A 57 -5.81 4.78 2.23
CA ILE A 57 -4.45 4.65 1.72
C ILE A 57 -3.86 6.03 1.46
N PHE A 58 -2.71 6.28 2.07
CA PHE A 58 -1.96 7.50 1.94
C PHE A 58 -0.62 7.18 1.29
N GLN A 59 -0.34 7.85 0.18
CA GLN A 59 0.90 7.73 -0.57
C GLN A 59 1.72 9.00 -0.36
N PHE A 60 2.98 8.81 0.06
CA PHE A 60 3.95 9.87 0.29
C PHE A 60 5.22 9.60 -0.51
N GLY A 61 5.84 10.64 -1.05
CA GLY A 61 6.99 10.56 -1.95
C GLY A 61 6.72 11.25 -3.29
N ARG A 62 7.77 11.74 -3.96
CA ARG A 62 7.70 12.62 -5.15
C ARG A 62 8.07 11.89 -6.45
N GLU A 63 7.71 12.48 -7.59
CA GLU A 63 8.17 12.07 -8.94
C GLU A 63 9.70 12.24 -9.14
N GLU A 64 10.38 12.98 -8.27
CA GLU A 64 11.68 13.62 -8.55
C GLU A 64 12.93 12.93 -7.95
N PHE A 65 12.80 11.76 -7.29
CA PHE A 65 13.94 11.11 -6.60
C PHE A 65 14.54 9.89 -7.33
N ILE A 66 14.13 9.62 -8.58
CA ILE A 66 14.70 8.57 -9.42
C ILE A 66 14.95 9.16 -10.82
N ASP A 67 16.21 9.33 -11.20
CA ASP A 67 16.56 9.60 -12.60
C ASP A 67 16.40 8.30 -13.40
N LEU A 68 15.32 8.18 -14.17
CA LEU A 68 15.07 7.00 -15.01
C LEU A 68 16.12 6.81 -16.12
N LYS A 69 16.94 7.83 -16.40
CA LYS A 69 18.05 7.75 -17.36
C LYS A 69 19.39 7.45 -16.69
N ASN A 70 19.45 7.54 -15.36
CA ASN A 70 20.66 7.25 -14.59
C ASN A 70 20.25 6.65 -13.23
N PRO A 71 19.85 5.36 -13.23
CA PRO A 71 19.22 4.71 -12.08
C PRO A 71 20.13 4.60 -10.85
#